data_AF-A0A7S1PAW9-F1
#
_entry.id   AF-A0A7S1PAW9-F1
#
_cell.length_a   1.000
_cell.length_b   1.000
_cell.length_c   1.000
_cell.angle_alpha   90.00
_cell.angle_beta   90.00
_cell.angle_gamma   90.00
#
_symmetry.space_group_name_H-M   'P 1'
#
loop_
_entity.id
_entity.type
_entity.pdbx_description
1 polymer ?
#
loop_
_entity_poly.entity_id
_entity_poly.type
_entity_poly.pdbx_seq_one_letter_code
_entity_poly.pdbx_strand_id
1 'polypeptide(L)'
;EAGGEVYVNVSTSIVNFGSVTCAHVYNEEPYVVWRLIEAGYEPGKDLFVACYDWLRAPGDAVLTTKGDTPKPWVQLMKELVERAVATNGNRKAVIIGHSSGGPYSHAFISHLHHQAYPVQDLIDRYVTLAASPEGSGALFVAALTGVLADASVVDKTPMGPNPAIAMSMRYWPSIWYQLPIARAFGDQVLVKTPQREYLAKDMEDVLEIDDDEAKERLVDVYRHAEVDTPPLVPLNCWYSEGLETIVGAELSDEISNDFNYNLTKFITVDGDSSQEWMTNEGCQRWTDAQSKAGKLCDIRAFAKIPHMQMASNATVMNELMQIIHGIDQHNRLARLKLEADQKEAASLSTDSKRQQLSLGLERAAAAGGAATNESSVTTETQDASLPSENDTVVTSAGNNKTAKNATASSSSSATVDELSEEDKEEQLERQERPWMQFVAVAILACVGIGLILLLFFICQSCTLSREARIRAQMGDVDYSDLIDDALDGSKGNPGGFTRLREAPAPGTTRENGYKAGGEVPRLSAASGTTHEDVSELTPLTSQREVDGEARGRRQQQQQTAAQEQADDDDDVNLTV
;
A
#
# COMPACT_ATOMS: atom_id res chain seq x y z
N GLU A 1 -0.90 40.45 30.82
CA GLU A 1 -1.41 40.36 32.22
C GLU A 1 -2.73 39.59 32.40
N ALA A 2 -3.54 39.32 31.36
CA ALA A 2 -4.58 38.29 31.46
C ALA A 2 -4.03 36.96 30.93
N GLY A 3 -3.56 36.09 31.83
CA GLY A 3 -3.08 34.74 31.50
C GLY A 3 -4.24 33.81 31.16
N GLY A 4 -4.87 34.03 30.01
CA GLY A 4 -5.85 33.12 29.44
C GLY A 4 -5.15 32.13 28.51
N GLU A 5 -5.35 30.84 28.76
CA GLU A 5 -5.00 29.79 27.81
C GLU A 5 -5.80 30.00 26.52
N VAL A 6 -5.09 30.21 25.40
CA VAL A 6 -5.73 30.33 24.08
C VAL A 6 -5.98 28.92 23.55
N TYR A 7 -7.16 28.38 23.84
CA TYR A 7 -7.61 27.09 23.31
C TYR A 7 -7.89 27.21 21.80
N VAL A 8 -6.89 26.93 20.97
CA VAL A 8 -7.07 26.81 19.51
C VAL A 8 -7.64 25.43 19.19
N ASN A 9 -8.93 25.38 18.88
CA ASN A 9 -9.60 24.12 18.53
C ASN A 9 -9.39 23.77 17.05
N VAL A 10 -8.29 23.07 16.75
CA VAL A 10 -8.01 22.51 15.41
C VAL A 10 -8.62 21.12 15.30
N SER A 11 -9.35 20.85 14.21
CA SER A 11 -9.82 19.50 13.88
C SER A 11 -9.24 19.05 12.55
N THR A 12 -8.61 17.87 12.54
CA THR A 12 -8.16 17.20 11.32
C THR A 12 -9.16 16.09 10.96
N SER A 13 -9.38 15.88 9.66
CA SER A 13 -10.23 14.80 9.17
C SER A 13 -9.65 14.23 7.88
N ILE A 14 -9.60 12.91 7.79
CA ILE A 14 -9.14 12.21 6.60
C ILE A 14 -10.31 12.12 5.61
N VAL A 15 -10.10 12.66 4.42
CA VAL A 15 -11.10 12.67 3.34
C VAL A 15 -11.01 11.39 2.50
N ASN A 16 -12.15 10.97 1.96
CA ASN A 16 -12.27 9.91 0.95
C ASN A 16 -11.68 8.53 1.35
N PHE A 17 -11.66 8.18 2.65
CA PHE A 17 -11.18 6.86 3.10
C PHE A 17 -11.84 5.69 2.35
N GLY A 18 -11.02 4.78 1.82
CA GLY A 18 -11.45 3.68 0.94
C GLY A 18 -11.43 4.01 -0.56
N SER A 19 -11.41 5.29 -0.96
CA SER A 19 -11.28 5.73 -2.35
C SER A 19 -9.81 5.85 -2.76
N VAL A 20 -9.48 5.61 -4.02
CA VAL A 20 -8.13 5.88 -4.56
C VAL A 20 -7.72 7.35 -4.40
N THR A 21 -8.68 8.29 -4.44
CA THR A 21 -8.42 9.74 -4.32
C THR A 21 -7.85 10.19 -2.97
N CYS A 22 -7.81 9.33 -1.94
CA CYS A 22 -7.28 9.70 -0.63
C CYS A 22 -5.74 9.67 -0.52
N ALA A 23 -5.02 9.10 -1.51
CA ALA A 23 -3.55 9.06 -1.54
C ALA A 23 -3.04 9.31 -2.96
N HIS A 24 -3.25 10.53 -3.46
CA HIS A 24 -3.01 10.94 -4.85
C HIS A 24 -1.63 10.54 -5.41
N VAL A 25 -0.56 10.59 -4.60
CA VAL A 25 0.81 10.23 -5.02
C VAL A 25 0.93 8.83 -5.62
N TYR A 26 0.10 7.87 -5.21
CA TYR A 26 0.12 6.50 -5.76
C TYR A 26 -0.76 6.31 -7.01
N ASN A 27 -1.56 7.32 -7.36
CA ASN A 27 -2.49 7.29 -8.49
C ASN A 27 -1.84 7.73 -9.80
N GLU A 28 -0.65 8.33 -9.78
CA GLU A 28 0.04 8.75 -11.00
C GLU A 28 0.82 7.60 -11.63
N GLU A 29 1.05 7.65 -12.95
CA GLU A 29 1.96 6.70 -13.59
C GLU A 29 3.40 6.95 -13.11
N PRO A 30 4.19 5.92 -12.71
CA PRO A 30 3.95 4.48 -12.81
C PRO A 30 3.63 3.79 -11.47
N TYR A 31 3.03 4.49 -10.51
CA TYR A 31 2.79 3.97 -9.16
C TYR A 31 1.73 2.86 -9.08
N VAL A 32 1.78 2.10 -7.99
CA VAL A 32 1.00 0.88 -7.75
C VAL A 32 -0.51 1.01 -8.01
N VAL A 33 -1.18 2.11 -7.64
CA VAL A 33 -2.64 2.24 -7.87
C VAL A 33 -2.92 2.44 -9.37
N TRP A 34 -2.12 3.27 -10.06
CA TRP A 34 -2.17 3.38 -11.52
C TRP A 34 -2.01 2.02 -12.18
N ARG A 35 -0.96 1.25 -11.83
CA ARG A 35 -0.66 -0.07 -12.40
C ARG A 35 -1.80 -1.09 -12.20
N LEU A 36 -2.49 -1.04 -11.06
CA LEU A 36 -3.63 -1.92 -10.79
C LEU A 36 -4.84 -1.57 -11.68
N ILE A 37 -5.17 -0.27 -11.83
CA ILE A 37 -6.25 0.15 -12.75
C ILE A 37 -5.87 -0.13 -14.21
N GLU A 38 -4.59 0.05 -14.57
CA GLU A 38 -4.04 -0.32 -15.88
C GLU A 38 -4.27 -1.81 -16.22
N ALA A 39 -4.22 -2.68 -15.20
CA ALA A 39 -4.48 -4.12 -15.28
C ALA A 39 -5.98 -4.50 -15.21
N GLY A 40 -6.87 -3.53 -14.98
CA GLY A 40 -8.33 -3.72 -14.99
C GLY A 40 -9.00 -3.81 -13.60
N TYR A 41 -8.29 -3.49 -12.52
CA TYR A 41 -8.93 -3.32 -11.21
C TYR A 41 -9.78 -2.03 -11.18
N GLU A 42 -10.92 -2.08 -10.48
CA GLU A 42 -11.91 -1.00 -10.46
C GLU A 42 -11.96 -0.35 -9.05
N PRO A 43 -11.65 0.96 -8.95
CA PRO A 43 -11.79 1.72 -7.70
C PRO A 43 -13.17 1.56 -7.06
N GLY A 44 -13.20 1.30 -5.76
CA GLY A 44 -14.43 1.14 -4.99
C GLY A 44 -15.15 -0.20 -5.18
N LYS A 45 -14.60 -1.12 -5.98
CA LYS A 45 -15.16 -2.46 -6.24
C LYS A 45 -14.21 -3.58 -5.81
N ASP A 46 -13.00 -3.59 -6.36
CA ASP A 46 -11.92 -4.51 -6.00
C ASP A 46 -10.56 -3.82 -5.79
N LEU A 47 -10.53 -2.49 -5.89
CA LEU A 47 -9.39 -1.65 -5.50
C LEU A 47 -9.84 -0.57 -4.51
N PHE A 48 -9.16 -0.50 -3.37
CA PHE A 48 -9.45 0.42 -2.27
C PHE A 48 -8.14 0.95 -1.68
N VAL A 49 -8.14 2.17 -1.15
CA VAL A 49 -6.97 2.75 -0.48
C VAL A 49 -7.34 3.18 0.95
N ALA A 50 -6.54 2.75 1.92
CA ALA A 50 -6.74 3.02 3.34
C ALA A 50 -5.76 4.10 3.83
N CYS A 51 -6.04 5.35 3.48
CA CYS A 51 -5.33 6.51 4.05
C CYS A 51 -5.44 6.56 5.59
N TYR A 52 -4.51 7.28 6.21
CA TYR A 52 -4.45 7.54 7.64
C TYR A 52 -3.90 8.94 7.90
N ASP A 53 -4.08 9.42 9.13
CA ASP A 53 -3.39 10.61 9.63
C ASP A 53 -1.94 10.22 9.92
N TRP A 54 -1.03 10.54 9.00
CA TRP A 54 0.38 10.16 9.05
C TRP A 54 1.19 10.91 10.12
N LEU A 55 0.56 11.82 10.87
CA LEU A 55 1.11 12.41 12.10
C LEU A 55 0.88 11.50 13.32
N ARG A 56 -0.09 10.57 13.26
CA ARG A 56 -0.53 9.72 14.38
C ARG A 56 -0.04 8.29 14.24
N ALA A 57 0.37 7.68 15.35
CA ALA A 57 0.70 6.26 15.42
C ALA A 57 -0.53 5.37 15.16
N PRO A 58 -0.37 4.10 14.74
CA PRO A 58 -1.50 3.23 14.37
C PRO A 58 -2.54 3.00 15.46
N GLY A 59 -2.14 3.03 16.74
CA GLY A 59 -3.04 2.89 17.89
C GLY A 59 -3.88 4.15 18.18
N ASP A 60 -3.28 5.34 18.01
CA ASP A 60 -3.88 6.65 18.35
C ASP A 60 -4.53 7.35 17.16
N ALA A 61 -4.46 6.74 15.98
CA ALA A 61 -5.08 7.20 14.73
C ALA A 61 -6.62 7.09 14.78
N VAL A 62 -7.26 7.86 15.66
CA VAL A 62 -8.72 8.06 15.63
C VAL A 62 -9.06 8.99 14.48
N LEU A 63 -9.72 8.46 13.46
CA LEU A 63 -10.21 9.24 12.33
C LEU A 63 -11.66 9.66 12.53
N THR A 64 -11.95 10.91 12.18
CA THR A 64 -13.31 11.39 11.93
C THR A 64 -13.54 11.38 10.43
N THR A 65 -14.36 10.45 9.92
CA THR A 65 -14.94 10.58 8.58
C THR A 65 -16.07 11.60 8.63
N LYS A 66 -16.23 12.41 7.57
CA LYS A 66 -17.11 13.58 7.57
C LYS A 66 -18.58 13.21 7.80
N GLY A 67 -19.05 13.38 9.03
CA GLY A 67 -20.44 13.11 9.46
C GLY A 67 -20.61 11.90 10.38
N ASP A 68 -19.55 11.13 10.67
CA ASP A 68 -19.59 9.93 11.50
C ASP A 68 -19.03 10.15 12.91
N THR A 69 -19.32 9.21 13.81
CA THR A 69 -18.61 9.08 15.09
C THR A 69 -17.14 8.73 14.86
N PRO A 70 -16.17 9.39 15.53
CA PRO A 70 -14.76 9.07 15.37
C PRO A 70 -14.45 7.60 15.72
N LYS A 71 -13.60 6.95 14.91
CA LYS A 71 -13.20 5.54 15.09
C LYS A 71 -11.68 5.37 14.95
N PRO A 72 -11.06 4.41 15.68
CA PRO A 72 -9.68 4.01 15.42
C PRO A 72 -9.48 3.54 13.97
N TRP A 73 -8.36 3.91 13.35
CA TRP A 73 -8.03 3.54 11.97
C TRP A 73 -8.01 2.03 11.76
N VAL A 74 -7.50 1.26 12.73
CA VAL A 74 -7.53 -0.22 12.68
C VAL A 74 -8.96 -0.79 12.58
N GLN A 75 -9.95 -0.11 13.16
CA GLN A 75 -11.36 -0.49 13.03
C GLN A 75 -11.92 -0.10 11.65
N LEU A 76 -11.58 1.09 11.14
CA LEU A 76 -11.98 1.51 9.79
C LEU A 76 -11.37 0.61 8.70
N MET A 77 -10.10 0.21 8.88
CA MET A 77 -9.43 -0.76 8.02
C MET A 77 -10.11 -2.13 8.08
N LYS A 78 -10.49 -2.60 9.28
CA LYS A 78 -11.29 -3.83 9.45
C LYS A 78 -12.62 -3.74 8.68
N GLU A 79 -13.39 -2.67 8.88
CA GLU A 79 -14.67 -2.43 8.22
C GLU A 79 -14.54 -2.24 6.70
N LEU A 80 -13.40 -1.74 6.21
CA LEU A 80 -13.09 -1.66 4.78
C LEU A 80 -12.79 -3.04 4.19
N VAL A 81 -11.92 -3.83 4.83
CA VAL A 81 -11.56 -5.17 4.37
C VAL A 81 -12.75 -6.12 4.41
N GLU A 82 -13.54 -6.14 5.50
CA GLU A 82 -14.74 -6.97 5.61
C GLU A 82 -15.76 -6.65 4.50
N ARG A 83 -16.00 -5.36 4.22
CA ARG A 83 -16.87 -4.95 3.11
C ARG A 83 -16.29 -5.35 1.75
N ALA A 84 -15.03 -5.06 1.50
CA ALA A 84 -14.37 -5.37 0.22
C ALA A 84 -14.42 -6.87 -0.09
N VAL A 85 -14.11 -7.73 0.89
CA VAL A 85 -14.22 -9.19 0.74
C VAL A 85 -15.67 -9.60 0.45
N ALA A 86 -16.64 -9.11 1.22
CA ALA A 86 -18.05 -9.45 1.06
C ALA A 86 -18.63 -9.00 -0.30
N THR A 87 -18.32 -7.78 -0.77
CA THR A 87 -18.80 -7.26 -2.06
C THR A 87 -18.05 -7.86 -3.25
N ASN A 88 -16.81 -8.31 -3.06
CA ASN A 88 -15.99 -8.91 -4.10
C ASN A 88 -16.10 -10.45 -4.16
N GLY A 89 -17.28 -10.99 -3.85
CA GLY A 89 -17.59 -12.42 -3.98
C GLY A 89 -16.86 -13.32 -2.98
N ASN A 90 -16.54 -12.81 -1.79
CA ASN A 90 -15.73 -13.46 -0.76
C ASN A 90 -14.28 -13.76 -1.22
N ARG A 91 -13.76 -13.05 -2.23
CA ARG A 91 -12.32 -13.03 -2.52
C ARG A 91 -11.60 -12.30 -1.39
N LYS A 92 -10.59 -12.96 -0.82
CA LYS A 92 -9.74 -12.40 0.24
C LYS A 92 -8.92 -11.22 -0.29
N ALA A 93 -8.65 -10.24 0.55
CA ALA A 93 -7.88 -9.05 0.22
C ALA A 93 -6.37 -9.33 0.09
N VAL A 94 -5.71 -8.61 -0.81
CA VAL A 94 -4.26 -8.43 -0.81
C VAL A 94 -3.98 -7.07 -0.19
N ILE A 95 -3.25 -7.04 0.92
CA ILE A 95 -2.84 -5.80 1.59
C ILE A 95 -1.45 -5.43 1.08
N ILE A 96 -1.31 -4.21 0.56
CA ILE A 96 -0.05 -3.67 0.05
C ILE A 96 0.30 -2.44 0.87
N GLY A 97 1.42 -2.47 1.58
CA GLY A 97 1.94 -1.35 2.36
C GLY A 97 3.28 -0.87 1.80
N HIS A 98 3.39 0.43 1.51
CA HIS A 98 4.64 1.07 1.11
C HIS A 98 5.14 1.98 2.24
N SER A 99 6.45 1.97 2.52
CA SER A 99 7.06 2.76 3.61
C SER A 99 6.30 2.56 4.93
N SER A 100 5.99 3.62 5.69
CA SER A 100 5.17 3.58 6.91
C SER A 100 3.84 2.84 6.74
N GLY A 101 3.27 2.79 5.53
CA GLY A 101 2.05 2.01 5.24
C GLY A 101 2.20 0.50 5.48
N GLY A 102 3.42 -0.05 5.46
CA GLY A 102 3.72 -1.41 5.90
C GLY A 102 3.49 -1.59 7.40
N PRO A 103 4.29 -0.97 8.29
CA PRO A 103 4.09 -1.02 9.74
C PRO A 103 2.65 -0.75 10.19
N TYR A 104 1.93 0.20 9.58
CA TYR A 104 0.52 0.45 9.89
C TYR A 104 -0.38 -0.75 9.51
N SER A 105 -0.18 -1.31 8.31
CA SER A 105 -0.85 -2.55 7.89
C SER A 105 -0.52 -3.74 8.79
N HIS A 106 0.72 -3.83 9.29
CA HIS A 106 1.15 -4.87 10.23
C HIS A 106 0.52 -4.69 11.62
N ALA A 107 0.41 -3.46 12.12
CA ALA A 107 -0.31 -3.14 13.35
C ALA A 107 -1.79 -3.54 13.25
N PHE A 108 -2.43 -3.30 12.10
CA PHE A 108 -3.79 -3.80 11.81
C PHE A 108 -3.88 -5.34 11.83
N ILE A 109 -2.98 -6.05 11.14
CA ILE A 109 -2.96 -7.53 11.14
C ILE A 109 -2.74 -8.07 12.56
N SER A 110 -1.85 -7.46 13.32
CA SER A 110 -1.56 -7.83 14.71
C SER A 110 -2.73 -7.57 15.65
N HIS A 111 -3.45 -6.46 15.46
CA HIS A 111 -4.70 -6.15 16.16
C HIS A 111 -5.77 -7.22 15.93
N LEU A 112 -5.92 -7.71 14.69
CA LEU A 112 -6.84 -8.82 14.39
C LEU A 112 -6.42 -10.12 15.11
N HIS A 113 -5.12 -10.44 15.17
CA HIS A 113 -4.62 -11.59 15.93
C HIS A 113 -4.91 -11.47 17.43
N HIS A 114 -4.70 -10.28 18.02
CA HIS A 114 -4.99 -10.02 19.44
C HIS A 114 -6.49 -10.12 19.76
N GLN A 115 -7.36 -9.83 18.79
CA GLN A 115 -8.81 -10.06 18.88
C GLN A 115 -9.23 -11.53 18.60
N ALA A 116 -8.28 -12.43 18.36
CA ALA A 116 -8.52 -13.80 17.89
C ALA A 116 -9.40 -13.88 16.63
N TYR A 117 -9.35 -12.84 15.79
CA TYR A 117 -10.12 -12.75 14.55
C TYR A 117 -9.47 -13.65 13.47
N PRO A 118 -10.24 -14.40 12.67
CA PRO A 118 -9.69 -15.29 11.64
C PRO A 118 -9.12 -14.50 10.44
N VAL A 119 -7.90 -13.96 10.58
CA VAL A 119 -7.22 -13.17 9.52
C VAL A 119 -7.13 -13.92 8.19
N GLN A 120 -7.05 -15.25 8.25
CA GLN A 120 -6.98 -16.15 7.09
C GLN A 120 -8.21 -16.06 6.19
N ASP A 121 -9.37 -15.65 6.73
CA ASP A 121 -10.62 -15.58 5.98
C ASP A 121 -10.80 -14.22 5.30
N LEU A 122 -10.02 -13.21 5.70
CA LEU A 122 -10.03 -11.86 5.12
C LEU A 122 -8.84 -11.59 4.20
N ILE A 123 -7.66 -12.16 4.46
CA ILE A 123 -6.40 -11.77 3.81
C ILE A 123 -5.81 -12.96 3.05
N ASP A 124 -5.60 -12.82 1.74
CA ASP A 124 -4.82 -13.76 0.92
C ASP A 124 -3.32 -13.55 1.16
N ARG A 125 -2.93 -12.27 1.22
CA ARG A 125 -1.53 -11.86 1.16
C ARG A 125 -1.30 -10.52 1.82
N TYR A 126 -0.12 -10.39 2.40
CA TYR A 126 0.44 -9.14 2.86
C TYR A 126 1.74 -8.89 2.08
N VAL A 127 1.81 -7.74 1.42
CA VAL A 127 2.97 -7.31 0.62
C VAL A 127 3.50 -6.01 1.24
N THR A 128 4.78 -5.98 1.57
CA THR A 128 5.47 -4.75 1.99
C THR A 128 6.48 -4.32 0.93
N LEU A 129 6.51 -3.02 0.64
CA LEU A 129 7.41 -2.37 -0.30
C LEU A 129 8.22 -1.31 0.46
N ALA A 130 9.53 -1.50 0.61
CA ALA A 130 10.44 -0.62 1.35
C ALA A 130 9.90 -0.25 2.75
N ALA A 131 9.61 -1.26 3.57
CA ALA A 131 8.80 -1.06 4.77
C ALA A 131 9.31 -1.89 5.96
N SER A 132 10.05 -1.23 6.84
CA SER A 132 10.50 -1.75 8.12
C SER A 132 9.61 -1.33 9.30
N PRO A 133 9.21 -2.26 10.19
CA PRO A 133 8.62 -1.95 11.50
C PRO A 133 9.64 -1.60 12.60
N GLU A 134 10.94 -1.51 12.31
CA GLU A 134 11.99 -1.24 13.31
C GLU A 134 12.52 0.21 13.35
N GLY A 135 11.91 1.09 12.55
CA GLY A 135 12.19 2.54 12.55
C GLY A 135 13.10 3.00 11.41
N SER A 136 13.58 4.25 11.51
CA SER A 136 14.52 4.86 10.55
C SER A 136 15.40 5.91 11.24
N GLY A 137 16.71 5.83 11.00
CA GLY A 137 17.67 6.83 11.44
C GLY A 137 17.47 8.17 10.74
N ALA A 138 17.08 8.19 9.47
CA ALA A 138 16.75 9.42 8.74
C ALA A 138 15.55 10.18 9.38
N LEU A 139 14.48 9.47 9.76
CA LEU A 139 13.34 10.08 10.48
C LEU A 139 13.76 10.63 11.85
N PHE A 140 14.61 9.90 12.57
CA PHE A 140 15.17 10.38 13.84
C PHE A 140 16.05 11.63 13.65
N VAL A 141 16.94 11.66 12.65
CA VAL A 141 17.79 12.83 12.35
C VAL A 141 16.94 14.04 11.98
N ALA A 142 15.82 13.84 11.27
CA ALA A 142 14.86 14.89 10.97
C ALA A 142 14.13 15.40 12.22
N ALA A 143 13.71 14.53 13.14
CA ALA A 143 13.11 14.92 14.42
C ALA A 143 14.11 15.59 15.38
N LEU A 144 15.39 15.20 15.32
CA LEU A 144 16.46 15.84 16.06
C LEU A 144 16.73 17.23 15.51
N THR A 145 17.10 17.35 14.22
CA THR A 145 17.73 18.54 13.62
C THR A 145 16.83 19.37 12.72
N GLY A 146 15.66 18.86 12.32
CA GLY A 146 14.78 19.49 11.33
C GLY A 146 15.25 19.34 9.88
N VAL A 147 16.35 18.62 9.63
CA VAL A 147 16.84 18.37 8.27
C VAL A 147 16.06 17.20 7.65
N LEU A 148 15.16 17.53 6.72
CA LEU A 148 14.41 16.55 5.93
C LEU A 148 15.31 15.98 4.83
N ALA A 149 16.10 14.96 5.18
CA ALA A 149 17.06 14.33 4.29
C ALA A 149 16.45 13.19 3.43
N ASP A 150 15.36 13.48 2.73
CA ASP A 150 14.84 12.65 1.63
C ASP A 150 15.06 13.39 0.31
N ALA A 151 15.75 12.76 -0.64
CA ALA A 151 16.03 13.30 -1.97
C ALA A 151 14.79 13.39 -2.89
N SER A 152 13.60 12.98 -2.43
CA SER A 152 12.42 12.78 -3.26
C SER A 152 11.12 13.48 -2.82
N VAL A 153 11.05 14.09 -1.63
CA VAL A 153 9.78 14.68 -1.10
C VAL A 153 9.86 16.19 -0.78
N VAL A 154 11.04 16.80 -0.70
CA VAL A 154 11.20 18.26 -0.55
C VAL A 154 12.16 18.81 -1.60
N ASP A 155 11.84 20.01 -2.10
CA ASP A 155 12.35 20.58 -3.35
C ASP A 155 13.86 20.93 -3.32
N LYS A 156 14.71 19.93 -3.63
CA LYS A 156 16.12 19.98 -4.12
C LYS A 156 17.12 20.93 -3.45
N THR A 157 16.76 21.49 -2.32
CA THR A 157 17.58 22.34 -1.47
C THR A 157 17.60 21.64 -0.13
N PRO A 158 18.75 21.16 0.37
CA PRO A 158 18.84 20.73 1.75
C PRO A 158 18.44 21.91 2.61
N MET A 159 17.24 21.84 3.20
CA MET A 159 16.90 22.74 4.29
C MET A 159 17.89 22.40 5.40
N GLY A 160 18.81 23.34 5.68
CA GLY A 160 19.70 23.23 6.82
C GLY A 160 18.89 23.09 8.12
N PRO A 161 19.55 22.75 9.24
CA PRO A 161 18.89 22.52 10.51
C PRO A 161 17.81 23.56 10.81
N ASN A 162 16.58 23.08 11.01
CA ASN A 162 15.39 23.91 11.14
C ASN A 162 14.68 23.60 12.46
N PRO A 163 14.91 24.42 13.50
CA PRO A 163 14.27 24.28 14.80
C PRO A 163 12.75 24.07 14.73
N ALA A 164 12.04 24.77 13.85
CA ALA A 164 10.58 24.65 13.75
C ALA A 164 10.12 23.29 13.21
N ILE A 165 10.87 22.71 12.26
CA ILE A 165 10.61 21.35 11.76
C ILE A 165 10.94 20.33 12.85
N ALA A 166 12.11 20.45 13.50
CA ALA A 166 12.54 19.57 14.59
C ALA A 166 11.50 19.54 15.73
N MET A 167 11.12 20.72 16.23
CA MET A 167 10.10 20.87 17.27
C MET A 167 8.78 20.22 16.84
N SER A 168 8.27 20.54 15.64
CA SER A 168 7.00 19.98 15.15
C SER A 168 7.04 18.45 15.10
N MET A 169 8.08 17.87 14.48
CA MET A 169 8.23 16.41 14.32
C MET A 169 8.30 15.67 15.66
N ARG A 170 8.92 16.25 16.69
CA ARG A 170 8.95 15.64 18.04
C ARG A 170 7.55 15.51 18.66
N TYR A 171 6.58 16.34 18.29
CA TYR A 171 5.19 16.21 18.77
C TYR A 171 4.31 15.25 17.94
N TRP A 172 4.86 14.57 16.92
CA TRP A 172 4.09 13.64 16.09
C TRP A 172 4.23 12.20 16.60
N PRO A 173 3.16 11.54 17.10
CA PRO A 173 3.22 10.14 17.51
C PRO A 173 3.74 9.17 16.43
N SER A 174 3.56 9.47 15.14
CA SER A 174 4.13 8.65 14.05
C SER A 174 5.66 8.64 14.03
N ILE A 175 6.31 9.73 14.43
CA ILE A 175 7.78 9.79 14.54
C ILE A 175 8.24 8.88 15.67
N TRP A 176 7.62 8.96 16.85
CA TRP A 176 7.92 8.08 17.99
C TRP A 176 7.67 6.60 17.67
N TYR A 177 6.62 6.30 16.90
CA TYR A 177 6.34 4.95 16.39
C TYR A 177 7.39 4.44 15.38
N GLN A 178 8.20 5.33 14.79
CA GLN A 178 9.21 4.99 13.77
C GLN A 178 10.65 5.36 14.19
N LEU A 179 10.90 5.59 15.49
CA LEU A 179 12.26 5.79 15.99
C LEU A 179 13.07 4.48 15.92
N PRO A 180 14.40 4.57 15.72
CA PRO A 180 15.30 3.43 15.80
C PRO A 180 15.18 2.62 17.09
N ILE A 181 14.83 1.33 17.00
CA ILE A 181 14.76 0.44 18.17
C ILE A 181 16.06 -0.33 18.42
N ALA A 182 16.40 -0.56 19.69
CA ALA A 182 17.65 -1.22 20.09
C ALA A 182 17.83 -2.64 19.52
N ARG A 183 16.74 -3.39 19.27
CA ARG A 183 16.82 -4.73 18.67
C ARG A 183 17.43 -4.74 17.26
N ALA A 184 17.09 -3.76 16.43
CA ALA A 184 17.55 -3.70 15.04
C ALA A 184 18.89 -2.96 14.92
N PHE A 185 18.99 -1.80 15.57
CA PHE A 185 20.15 -0.92 15.42
C PHE A 185 21.34 -1.35 16.29
N GLY A 186 21.12 -2.07 17.40
CA GLY A 186 22.19 -2.56 18.27
C GLY A 186 23.10 -1.44 18.76
N ASP A 187 24.40 -1.55 18.45
CA ASP A 187 25.43 -0.56 18.77
C ASP A 187 25.70 0.44 17.61
N GLN A 188 24.79 0.59 16.65
CA GLN A 188 24.87 1.62 15.60
C GLN A 188 24.78 3.03 16.20
N VAL A 189 25.78 3.86 15.93
CA VAL A 189 25.81 5.28 16.32
C VAL A 189 24.81 6.07 15.48
N LEU A 190 23.87 6.73 16.16
CA LEU A 190 22.81 7.55 15.58
C LEU A 190 23.11 9.05 15.75
N VAL A 191 23.71 9.44 16.88
CA VAL A 191 24.28 10.78 17.07
C VAL A 191 25.69 10.69 17.61
N LYS A 192 26.57 11.54 17.10
CA LYS A 192 27.88 11.79 17.68
C LYS A 192 28.02 13.27 18.00
N THR A 193 28.23 13.59 19.28
CA THR A 193 28.61 14.91 19.77
C THR A 193 30.08 14.89 20.20
N PRO A 194 30.71 16.04 20.54
CA PRO A 194 32.07 16.05 21.06
C PRO A 194 32.27 15.25 22.36
N GLN A 195 31.24 15.15 23.22
CA GLN A 195 31.30 14.44 24.50
C GLN A 195 30.76 13.00 24.46
N ARG A 196 29.80 12.67 23.58
CA ARG A 196 29.06 11.39 23.65
C ARG A 196 28.66 10.84 22.27
N GLU A 197 28.61 9.53 22.18
CA GLU A 197 27.92 8.80 21.11
C GLU A 197 26.59 8.25 21.66
N TYR A 198 25.53 8.38 20.86
CA TYR A 198 24.16 8.00 21.19
C TYR A 198 23.69 6.90 20.23
N LEU A 199 23.08 5.87 20.80
CA LEU A 199 22.60 4.65 20.15
C LEU A 199 21.07 4.57 20.25
N ALA A 200 20.44 3.60 19.61
CA ALA A 200 18.98 3.41 19.65
C ALA A 200 18.40 3.29 21.08
N LYS A 201 19.18 2.76 22.03
CA LYS A 201 18.78 2.67 23.45
C LYS A 201 18.72 4.02 24.18
N ASP A 202 19.31 5.07 23.60
CA ASP A 202 19.37 6.42 24.17
C ASP A 202 18.24 7.32 23.64
N MET A 203 17.42 6.85 22.68
CA MET A 203 16.48 7.70 21.92
C MET A 203 15.35 8.32 22.76
N GLU A 204 14.88 7.64 23.81
CA GLU A 204 13.89 8.21 24.76
C GLU A 204 14.39 9.49 25.44
N ASP A 205 15.71 9.58 25.68
CA ASP A 205 16.37 10.70 26.37
C ASP A 205 16.94 11.76 25.41
N VAL A 206 16.95 11.51 24.10
CA VAL A 206 17.51 12.43 23.09
C VAL A 206 16.46 13.39 22.54
N LEU A 207 15.22 12.93 22.35
CA LEU A 207 14.13 13.77 21.87
C LEU A 207 13.39 14.43 23.04
N GLU A 208 14.00 15.47 23.58
CA GLU A 208 13.39 16.33 24.59
C GLU A 208 12.21 17.13 24.04
N ILE A 209 11.19 17.30 24.90
CA ILE A 209 9.89 17.94 24.70
C ILE A 209 9.55 18.70 25.99
N ASP A 210 9.17 19.98 25.90
CA ASP A 210 8.97 20.84 27.08
C ASP A 210 7.63 20.62 27.84
N ASP A 211 6.79 19.69 27.36
CA ASP A 211 5.55 19.23 27.99
C ASP A 211 5.73 17.78 28.48
N ASP A 212 5.83 17.59 29.79
CA ASP A 212 6.04 16.29 30.44
C ASP A 212 4.90 15.27 30.14
N GLU A 213 3.65 15.72 30.04
CA GLU A 213 2.49 14.84 29.76
C GLU A 213 2.45 14.44 28.27
N ALA A 214 2.83 15.34 27.36
CA ALA A 214 3.06 14.97 25.97
C ALA A 214 4.25 14.00 25.84
N LYS A 215 5.36 14.27 26.53
CA LYS A 215 6.54 13.40 26.51
C LYS A 215 6.24 11.99 27.02
N GLU A 216 5.55 11.85 28.16
CA GLU A 216 5.18 10.52 28.69
C GLU A 216 4.33 9.71 27.70
N ARG A 217 3.33 10.34 27.06
CA ARG A 217 2.49 9.68 26.04
C ARG A 217 3.26 9.29 24.79
N LEU A 218 4.18 10.13 24.33
CA LEU A 218 4.97 9.87 23.13
C LEU A 218 6.06 8.81 23.36
N VAL A 219 6.66 8.79 24.55
CA VAL A 219 7.53 7.71 25.02
C VAL A 219 6.76 6.39 25.14
N ASP A 220 5.51 6.40 25.60
CA ASP A 220 4.66 5.20 25.62
C ASP A 220 4.40 4.64 24.21
N VAL A 221 4.18 5.52 23.22
CA VAL A 221 4.07 5.13 21.80
C VAL A 221 5.35 4.46 21.30
N TYR A 222 6.54 4.97 21.63
CA TYR A 222 7.82 4.33 21.26
C TYR A 222 8.01 2.98 21.94
N ARG A 223 7.73 2.87 23.25
CA ARG A 223 7.83 1.61 24.00
C ARG A 223 6.89 0.52 23.49
N HIS A 224 5.76 0.91 22.88
CA HIS A 224 4.80 0.02 22.24
C HIS A 224 4.91 -0.04 20.71
N ALA A 225 5.91 0.61 20.10
CA ALA A 225 6.14 0.59 18.65
C ALA A 225 6.57 -0.80 18.15
N GLU A 226 7.28 -1.56 19.01
CA GLU A 226 7.76 -2.90 18.67
C GLU A 226 6.62 -3.93 18.66
N VAL A 227 6.02 -4.11 17.48
CA VAL A 227 5.04 -5.18 17.24
C VAL A 227 5.77 -6.46 16.85
N ASP A 228 5.95 -7.40 17.80
CA ASP A 228 6.62 -8.68 17.49
C ASP A 228 5.71 -9.73 16.84
N THR A 229 4.39 -9.54 16.88
CA THR A 229 3.39 -10.51 16.39
C THR A 229 3.61 -10.84 14.91
N PRO A 230 3.90 -12.10 14.53
CA PRO A 230 4.09 -12.46 13.12
C PRO A 230 2.78 -12.30 12.33
N PRO A 231 2.81 -11.87 11.05
CA PRO A 231 1.59 -11.67 10.27
C PRO A 231 0.74 -12.94 10.11
N LEU A 232 1.36 -14.12 10.08
CA LEU A 232 0.78 -15.45 9.90
C LEU A 232 -0.11 -15.62 8.65
N VAL A 233 -0.10 -14.65 7.74
CA VAL A 233 -0.65 -14.71 6.38
C VAL A 233 0.51 -14.83 5.38
N PRO A 234 0.30 -15.31 4.15
CA PRO A 234 1.33 -15.27 3.10
C PRO A 234 1.97 -13.88 2.99
N LEU A 235 3.29 -13.82 3.16
CA LEU A 235 4.07 -12.57 3.22
C LEU A 235 5.02 -12.48 2.03
N ASN A 236 5.01 -11.33 1.35
CA ASN A 236 6.07 -10.87 0.46
C ASN A 236 6.66 -9.60 1.08
N CYS A 237 7.88 -9.68 1.61
CA CYS A 237 8.57 -8.52 2.19
C CYS A 237 9.72 -8.08 1.28
N TRP A 238 9.50 -6.98 0.60
CA TRP A 238 10.37 -6.50 -0.47
C TRP A 238 10.96 -5.14 -0.12
N TYR A 239 12.27 -5.04 -0.19
CA TYR A 239 13.05 -3.85 0.15
C TYR A 239 14.16 -3.64 -0.87
N SER A 240 14.96 -2.60 -0.69
CA SER A 240 16.09 -2.30 -1.56
C SER A 240 17.39 -2.13 -0.78
N GLU A 241 18.51 -2.34 -1.47
CA GLU A 241 19.88 -2.35 -0.94
C GLU A 241 20.86 -1.70 -1.94
N GLY A 242 22.07 -1.40 -1.50
CA GLY A 242 23.13 -0.88 -2.36
C GLY A 242 23.09 0.63 -2.61
N LEU A 243 22.32 1.38 -1.82
CA LEU A 243 22.28 2.86 -1.80
C LEU A 243 22.78 3.38 -0.45
N GLU A 244 23.41 4.56 -0.47
CA GLU A 244 23.84 5.26 0.73
C GLU A 244 22.60 5.85 1.44
N THR A 245 22.29 5.36 2.65
CA THR A 245 21.19 5.81 3.51
C THR A 245 21.74 6.52 4.74
N ILE A 246 21.09 7.62 5.16
CA ILE A 246 21.39 8.32 6.40
C ILE A 246 20.82 7.54 7.59
N VAL A 247 21.69 7.14 8.51
CA VAL A 247 21.34 6.49 9.79
C VAL A 247 21.51 7.42 10.99
N GLY A 248 22.25 8.51 10.83
CA GLY A 248 22.60 9.37 11.96
C GLY A 248 23.28 10.69 11.58
N ALA A 249 23.74 11.41 12.60
CA ALA A 249 24.34 12.75 12.48
C ALA A 249 25.57 12.94 13.39
N GLU A 250 26.58 13.64 12.89
CA GLU A 250 27.70 14.17 13.67
C GLU A 250 27.47 15.68 13.90
N LEU A 251 27.36 16.11 15.16
CA LEU A 251 27.13 17.49 15.57
C LEU A 251 28.42 18.08 16.16
N SER A 252 28.70 19.38 15.95
CA SER A 252 29.79 20.05 16.69
C SER A 252 29.41 20.49 18.09
N ASP A 253 28.12 20.45 18.40
CA ASP A 253 27.52 20.87 19.66
C ASP A 253 26.98 19.66 20.43
N GLU A 254 26.70 19.85 21.71
CA GLU A 254 25.92 18.86 22.48
C GLU A 254 24.43 18.99 22.19
N ILE A 255 23.67 17.93 22.49
CA ILE A 255 22.21 17.98 22.41
C ILE A 255 21.65 18.89 23.51
N SER A 256 20.76 19.79 23.10
CA SER A 256 20.20 20.92 23.86
C SER A 256 18.79 21.26 23.37
N ASN A 257 17.96 21.88 24.21
CA ASN A 257 16.57 22.24 23.88
C ASN A 257 16.43 23.56 23.08
N ASP A 258 17.52 24.10 22.53
CA ASP A 258 17.47 25.25 21.61
C ASP A 258 17.40 24.84 20.12
N PHE A 259 17.53 23.54 19.83
CA PHE A 259 17.40 22.91 18.51
C PHE A 259 18.37 23.46 17.43
N ASN A 260 19.32 24.32 17.81
CA ASN A 260 20.19 25.05 16.91
C ASN A 260 21.53 24.33 16.70
N TYR A 261 21.46 23.06 16.27
CA TYR A 261 22.64 22.22 16.12
C TYR A 261 23.39 22.51 14.83
N ASN A 262 24.71 22.68 14.92
CA ASN A 262 25.57 22.69 13.75
C ASN A 262 25.88 21.25 13.31
N LEU A 263 25.06 20.74 12.38
CA LEU A 263 25.25 19.48 11.70
C LEU A 263 26.53 19.51 10.86
N THR A 264 27.55 18.75 11.28
CA THR A 264 28.85 18.70 10.59
C THR A 264 28.89 17.65 9.47
N LYS A 265 28.18 16.53 9.66
CA LYS A 265 28.21 15.39 8.74
C LYS A 265 27.03 14.45 9.00
N PHE A 266 26.52 13.78 7.97
CA PHE A 266 25.65 12.62 8.16
C PHE A 266 26.46 11.34 8.39
N ILE A 267 25.95 10.47 9.24
CA ILE A 267 26.40 9.08 9.38
C ILE A 267 25.56 8.27 8.40
N THR A 268 26.21 7.52 7.51
CA THR A 268 25.54 6.74 6.46
C THR A 268 25.93 5.27 6.49
N VAL A 269 25.01 4.42 6.03
CA VAL A 269 25.14 2.96 5.88
C VAL A 269 24.50 2.52 4.55
N ASP A 270 24.57 1.23 4.22
CA ASP A 270 23.83 0.68 3.08
C ASP A 270 22.32 0.61 3.36
N GLY A 271 21.50 0.75 2.32
CA GLY A 271 20.05 0.65 2.39
C GLY A 271 19.39 1.07 1.07
N ASP A 272 18.20 1.68 1.15
CA ASP A 272 17.39 2.11 0.00
C ASP A 272 17.35 3.63 -0.25
N SER A 273 18.24 4.40 0.37
CA SER A 273 18.26 5.87 0.46
C SER A 273 17.26 6.52 1.44
N SER A 274 16.53 5.76 2.27
CA SER A 274 15.71 6.30 3.38
C SER A 274 15.66 5.36 4.61
N GLN A 275 15.59 4.05 4.36
CA GLN A 275 15.72 2.99 5.36
C GLN A 275 17.03 2.21 5.14
N GLU A 276 17.62 1.78 6.25
CA GLU A 276 18.90 1.08 6.34
C GLU A 276 18.74 -0.41 6.06
N TRP A 277 19.82 -1.10 5.67
CA TRP A 277 19.81 -2.55 5.47
C TRP A 277 19.26 -3.31 6.70
N MET A 278 19.63 -2.88 7.91
CA MET A 278 19.26 -3.53 9.17
C MET A 278 17.77 -3.40 9.53
N THR A 279 17.10 -2.37 9.04
CA THR A 279 15.66 -2.16 9.20
C THR A 279 14.91 -2.81 8.05
N ASN A 280 15.39 -2.66 6.81
CA ASN A 280 14.86 -3.32 5.61
C ASN A 280 14.81 -4.87 5.73
N GLU A 281 15.80 -5.47 6.39
CA GLU A 281 15.82 -6.92 6.68
C GLU A 281 14.88 -7.37 7.82
N GLY A 282 14.22 -6.45 8.53
CA GLY A 282 13.48 -6.72 9.77
C GLY A 282 12.43 -7.84 9.70
N CYS A 283 11.80 -8.03 8.54
CA CYS A 283 10.87 -9.14 8.26
C CYS A 283 11.47 -10.54 8.49
N GLN A 284 12.81 -10.70 8.42
CA GLN A 284 13.48 -11.99 8.57
C GLN A 284 13.13 -12.69 9.89
N ARG A 285 12.85 -11.93 10.96
CA ARG A 285 12.46 -12.48 12.28
C ARG A 285 11.19 -13.34 12.23
N TRP A 286 10.30 -13.11 11.26
CA TRP A 286 9.06 -13.86 11.12
C TRP A 286 9.21 -15.17 10.34
N THR A 287 10.34 -15.39 9.65
CA THR A 287 10.55 -16.56 8.76
C THR A 287 10.22 -17.88 9.46
N ASP A 288 10.72 -18.04 10.69
CA ASP A 288 10.53 -19.23 11.51
C ASP A 288 9.06 -19.46 11.89
N ALA A 289 8.35 -18.40 12.27
CA ALA A 289 6.93 -18.45 12.66
C ALA A 289 6.02 -18.70 11.44
N GLN A 290 6.29 -18.00 10.33
CA GLN A 290 5.61 -18.20 9.04
C GLN A 290 5.77 -19.65 8.56
N SER A 291 6.99 -20.18 8.58
CA SER A 291 7.29 -21.56 8.18
C SER A 291 6.58 -22.59 9.06
N LYS A 292 6.61 -22.42 10.39
CA LYS A 292 5.88 -23.29 11.35
C LYS A 292 4.36 -23.26 11.12
N ALA A 293 3.82 -22.12 10.69
CA ALA A 293 2.40 -21.97 10.35
C ALA A 293 2.05 -22.40 8.90
N GLY A 294 3.01 -22.92 8.12
CA GLY A 294 2.79 -23.33 6.73
C GLY A 294 2.46 -22.17 5.78
N LYS A 295 3.01 -20.98 6.06
CA LYS A 295 2.76 -19.75 5.31
C LYS A 295 3.95 -19.38 4.43
N LEU A 296 3.65 -18.86 3.25
CA LEU A 296 4.67 -18.26 2.38
C LEU A 296 5.36 -17.11 3.12
N CYS A 297 6.68 -17.05 2.98
CA CYS A 297 7.50 -15.93 3.41
C CYS A 297 8.56 -15.72 2.33
N ASP A 298 8.32 -14.78 1.43
CA ASP A 298 9.23 -14.36 0.36
C ASP A 298 9.86 -13.04 0.79
N ILE A 299 11.12 -13.09 1.21
CA ILE A 299 11.89 -11.93 1.65
C ILE A 299 12.92 -11.63 0.56
N ARG A 300 12.94 -10.41 0.04
CA ARG A 300 13.72 -10.08 -1.17
C ARG A 300 14.26 -8.65 -1.15
N ALA A 301 15.57 -8.55 -1.34
CA ALA A 301 16.23 -7.31 -1.69
C ALA A 301 16.18 -7.06 -3.20
N PHE A 302 15.97 -5.81 -3.60
CA PHE A 302 16.19 -5.32 -4.95
C PHE A 302 17.41 -4.40 -4.96
N ALA A 303 18.29 -4.55 -5.96
CA ALA A 303 19.49 -3.73 -6.01
C ALA A 303 19.19 -2.31 -6.54
N LYS A 304 19.53 -1.30 -5.73
CA LYS A 304 19.65 0.12 -6.12
C LYS A 304 18.36 0.78 -6.63
N ILE A 305 17.23 0.41 -6.04
CA ILE A 305 15.95 1.12 -6.22
C ILE A 305 15.78 2.10 -5.06
N PRO A 306 15.70 3.43 -5.28
CA PRO A 306 15.43 4.39 -4.22
C PRO A 306 14.10 4.10 -3.50
N HIS A 307 14.03 4.37 -2.20
CA HIS A 307 12.90 4.07 -1.31
C HIS A 307 11.53 4.30 -1.96
N MET A 308 11.23 5.56 -2.31
CA MET A 308 9.95 5.95 -2.94
C MET A 308 9.69 5.32 -4.30
N GLN A 309 10.73 4.87 -5.02
CA GLN A 309 10.58 4.16 -6.30
C GLN A 309 10.19 2.68 -6.11
N MET A 310 10.26 2.10 -4.91
CA MET A 310 9.78 0.72 -4.70
C MET A 310 8.28 0.56 -4.97
N ALA A 311 7.49 1.64 -4.88
CA ALA A 311 6.07 1.68 -5.25
C ALA A 311 5.77 1.96 -6.74
N SER A 312 6.80 2.17 -7.59
CA SER A 312 6.63 2.55 -9.01
C SER A 312 7.64 1.94 -9.99
N ASN A 313 8.70 1.30 -9.49
CA ASN A 313 9.74 0.69 -10.31
C ASN A 313 9.17 -0.45 -11.15
N ALA A 314 9.44 -0.43 -12.46
CA ALA A 314 8.87 -1.38 -13.40
C ALA A 314 9.15 -2.86 -13.06
N THR A 315 10.32 -3.19 -12.49
CA THR A 315 10.65 -4.57 -12.09
C THR A 315 9.76 -5.00 -10.91
N VAL A 316 9.73 -4.20 -9.84
CA VAL A 316 8.94 -4.47 -8.63
C VAL A 316 7.44 -4.54 -8.96
N MET A 317 6.94 -3.60 -9.77
CA MET A 317 5.55 -3.59 -10.23
C MET A 317 5.21 -4.80 -11.11
N ASN A 318 6.12 -5.25 -11.98
CA ASN A 318 5.87 -6.44 -12.78
C ASN A 318 5.83 -7.73 -11.93
N GLU A 319 6.67 -7.86 -10.90
CA GLU A 319 6.60 -8.98 -9.96
C GLU A 319 5.35 -8.93 -9.09
N LEU A 320 4.96 -7.76 -8.60
CA LEU A 320 3.71 -7.54 -7.87
C LEU A 320 2.49 -7.96 -8.71
N MET A 321 2.44 -7.53 -9.97
CA MET A 321 1.36 -7.93 -10.88
C MET A 321 1.38 -9.43 -11.18
N GLN A 322 2.54 -10.10 -11.22
CA GLN A 322 2.58 -11.57 -11.36
C GLN A 322 1.98 -12.28 -10.15
N ILE A 323 2.24 -11.81 -8.93
CA ILE A 323 1.62 -12.33 -7.70
C ILE A 323 0.10 -12.18 -7.79
N ILE A 324 -0.36 -10.97 -8.09
CA ILE A 324 -1.78 -10.61 -8.12
C ILE A 324 -2.53 -11.40 -9.20
N HIS A 325 -1.99 -11.50 -10.42
CA HIS A 325 -2.54 -12.35 -11.47
C HIS A 325 -2.54 -13.84 -11.09
N GLY A 326 -1.54 -14.32 -10.36
CA GLY A 326 -1.49 -15.70 -9.87
C GLY A 326 -2.61 -16.01 -8.88
N ILE A 327 -2.92 -15.09 -7.97
CA ILE A 327 -4.04 -15.18 -7.02
C ILE A 327 -5.37 -15.22 -7.78
N ASP A 328 -5.56 -14.32 -8.76
CA ASP A 328 -6.80 -14.30 -9.56
C ASP A 328 -6.99 -15.55 -10.43
N GLN A 329 -5.92 -16.08 -11.01
CA GLN A 329 -5.98 -17.36 -11.73
C GLN A 329 -6.35 -18.52 -10.80
N HIS A 330 -5.75 -18.58 -9.60
CA HIS A 330 -6.08 -19.60 -8.60
C HIS A 330 -7.56 -19.52 -8.18
N ASN A 331 -8.03 -18.33 -7.82
CA ASN A 331 -9.43 -18.08 -7.42
C ASN A 331 -10.42 -18.41 -8.55
N ARG A 332 -10.10 -18.06 -9.80
CA ARG A 332 -10.90 -18.40 -10.97
C ARG A 332 -10.99 -19.92 -11.19
N LEU A 333 -9.89 -20.64 -11.08
CA LEU A 333 -9.86 -22.09 -11.22
C LEU A 333 -10.63 -22.79 -10.09
N ALA A 334 -10.48 -22.33 -8.85
CA ALA A 334 -11.24 -22.83 -7.70
C ALA A 334 -12.76 -22.65 -7.91
N ARG A 335 -13.20 -21.48 -8.40
CA ARG A 335 -14.61 -21.24 -8.72
C ARG A 335 -15.12 -22.13 -9.84
N LEU A 336 -14.38 -22.24 -10.95
CA LEU A 336 -14.77 -23.10 -12.08
C LEU A 336 -14.88 -24.58 -11.68
N LYS A 337 -14.01 -25.04 -10.77
CA LYS A 337 -14.12 -26.37 -10.18
C LYS A 337 -15.38 -26.50 -9.32
N LEU A 338 -15.64 -25.56 -8.41
CA LEU A 338 -16.85 -25.57 -7.58
C LEU A 338 -18.14 -25.57 -8.43
N GLU A 339 -18.18 -24.78 -9.50
CA GLU A 339 -19.31 -24.75 -10.45
C GLU A 339 -19.47 -26.09 -11.21
N ALA A 340 -18.38 -26.80 -11.50
CA ALA A 340 -18.41 -28.13 -12.11
C ALA A 340 -18.90 -29.19 -11.12
N ASP A 341 -18.32 -29.23 -9.92
CA ASP A 341 -18.69 -30.15 -8.83
C ASP A 341 -20.19 -29.99 -8.46
N GLN A 342 -20.70 -28.75 -8.44
CA GLN A 342 -22.12 -28.46 -8.22
C GLN A 342 -23.02 -28.95 -9.35
N LYS A 343 -22.60 -28.83 -10.62
CA LYS A 343 -23.34 -29.34 -11.79
C LYS A 343 -23.37 -30.86 -11.81
N GLU A 344 -22.27 -31.52 -11.44
CA GLU A 344 -22.20 -32.98 -11.31
C GLU A 344 -23.08 -33.48 -10.16
N ALA A 345 -23.05 -32.85 -8.98
CA ALA A 345 -23.95 -33.19 -7.88
C ALA A 345 -25.44 -33.01 -8.26
N ALA A 346 -25.76 -31.98 -9.04
CA ALA A 346 -27.12 -31.75 -9.54
C ALA A 346 -27.57 -32.80 -10.58
N SER A 347 -26.67 -33.26 -11.47
CA SER A 347 -26.99 -34.35 -12.41
C SER A 347 -27.18 -35.68 -11.69
N LEU A 348 -26.29 -36.05 -10.77
CA LEU A 348 -26.40 -37.27 -9.95
C LEU A 348 -27.69 -37.31 -9.11
N SER A 349 -28.09 -36.17 -8.53
CA SER A 349 -29.38 -36.02 -7.84
C SER A 349 -30.58 -36.23 -8.79
N THR A 350 -30.47 -35.77 -10.04
CA THR A 350 -31.51 -35.91 -11.06
C THR A 350 -31.61 -37.34 -11.58
N ASP A 351 -30.49 -38.01 -11.83
CA ASP A 351 -30.47 -39.40 -12.31
C ASP A 351 -30.85 -40.39 -11.20
N SER A 352 -30.49 -40.13 -9.94
CA SER A 352 -30.99 -40.89 -8.79
C SER A 352 -32.52 -40.78 -8.66
N LYS A 353 -33.08 -39.57 -8.85
CA LYS A 353 -34.55 -39.38 -8.92
C LYS A 353 -35.17 -40.11 -10.11
N ARG A 354 -34.52 -40.13 -11.29
CA ARG A 354 -35.00 -40.88 -12.46
C ARG A 354 -34.98 -42.40 -12.22
N GLN A 355 -33.92 -42.94 -11.61
CA GLN A 355 -33.85 -44.35 -11.24
C GLN A 355 -34.91 -44.74 -10.20
N GLN A 356 -35.18 -43.89 -9.20
CA GLN A 356 -36.28 -44.13 -8.26
C GLN A 356 -37.65 -44.09 -8.97
N LEU A 357 -37.83 -43.18 -9.94
CA LEU A 357 -39.05 -43.11 -10.73
C LEU A 357 -39.22 -44.35 -11.62
N SER A 358 -38.17 -44.82 -12.30
CA SER A 358 -38.21 -46.01 -13.14
C SER A 358 -38.46 -47.28 -12.33
N LEU A 359 -37.80 -47.44 -11.18
CA LEU A 359 -38.07 -48.53 -10.24
C LEU A 359 -39.50 -48.48 -9.67
N GLY A 360 -40.06 -47.28 -9.48
CA GLY A 360 -41.47 -47.08 -9.13
C GLY A 360 -42.43 -47.52 -10.22
N LEU A 361 -42.15 -47.13 -11.47
CA LEU A 361 -42.91 -47.52 -12.67
C LEU A 361 -42.82 -49.03 -12.95
N GLU A 362 -41.65 -49.64 -12.83
CA GLU A 362 -41.46 -51.10 -12.96
C GLU A 362 -42.21 -51.87 -11.86
N ARG A 363 -42.19 -51.39 -10.61
CA ARG A 363 -43.00 -51.99 -9.52
C ARG A 363 -44.49 -51.81 -9.75
N ALA A 364 -44.93 -50.67 -10.28
CA ALA A 364 -46.33 -50.44 -10.64
C ALA A 364 -46.78 -51.34 -11.81
N ALA A 365 -45.94 -51.52 -12.83
CA ALA A 365 -46.19 -52.44 -13.94
C ALA A 365 -46.23 -53.91 -13.48
N ALA A 366 -45.32 -54.32 -12.58
CA ALA A 366 -45.32 -55.66 -11.98
C ALA A 366 -46.55 -55.91 -11.09
N ALA A 367 -47.05 -54.89 -10.39
CA ALA A 367 -48.29 -54.96 -9.61
C ALA A 367 -49.57 -54.92 -10.47
N GLY A 368 -49.50 -54.36 -11.68
CA GLY A 368 -50.61 -54.26 -12.63
C GLY A 368 -50.99 -55.57 -13.35
N GLY A 369 -50.20 -56.63 -13.20
CA GLY A 369 -50.41 -57.92 -13.87
C GLY A 369 -51.59 -58.77 -13.37
N ALA A 370 -52.47 -58.24 -12.51
CA ALA A 370 -53.51 -59.01 -11.82
C ALA A 370 -54.88 -58.28 -11.74
N ALA A 371 -55.42 -57.83 -12.87
CA ALA A 371 -56.85 -57.50 -13.01
C ALA A 371 -57.34 -57.70 -14.46
N THR A 372 -58.35 -58.55 -14.65
CA THR A 372 -59.04 -58.77 -15.93
C THR A 372 -60.44 -58.18 -15.92
N ASN A 373 -60.85 -57.57 -17.05
CA ASN A 373 -62.24 -57.16 -17.40
C ASN A 373 -62.84 -56.05 -16.49
N GLU A 374 -63.68 -55.11 -16.93
CA GLU A 374 -64.33 -54.78 -18.21
C GLU A 374 -64.78 -53.28 -18.16
N SER A 375 -65.23 -52.57 -19.21
CA SER A 375 -65.67 -52.98 -20.56
C SER A 375 -65.33 -51.95 -21.68
N SER A 376 -66.29 -51.10 -22.08
CA SER A 376 -66.32 -50.30 -23.32
C SER A 376 -66.59 -48.80 -23.13
N VAL A 377 -66.05 -47.95 -24.01
CA VAL A 377 -66.78 -46.91 -24.80
C VAL A 377 -65.84 -46.24 -25.83
N THR A 378 -66.41 -45.76 -26.93
CA THR A 378 -65.79 -45.08 -28.10
C THR A 378 -65.27 -43.65 -27.77
N THR A 379 -64.49 -42.90 -28.57
CA THR A 379 -64.48 -42.64 -30.03
C THR A 379 -63.19 -41.89 -30.49
N GLU A 380 -62.90 -41.93 -31.81
CA GLU A 380 -62.20 -40.92 -32.66
C GLU A 380 -60.74 -40.43 -32.42
N THR A 381 -59.82 -41.01 -33.21
CA THR A 381 -58.82 -40.40 -34.12
C THR A 381 -58.31 -38.94 -33.94
N GLN A 382 -56.96 -38.77 -33.94
CA GLN A 382 -56.24 -38.07 -35.04
C GLN A 382 -54.71 -38.34 -35.04
N ASP A 383 -54.10 -38.30 -36.24
CA ASP A 383 -52.68 -38.62 -36.53
C ASP A 383 -51.67 -37.50 -36.24
N ALA A 384 -50.41 -37.89 -35.95
CA ALA A 384 -49.21 -37.18 -36.43
C ALA A 384 -47.93 -38.07 -36.35
N SER A 385 -47.63 -38.69 -37.49
CA SER A 385 -46.48 -39.53 -37.85
C SER A 385 -45.06 -39.06 -37.47
N LEU A 386 -44.21 -40.03 -37.09
CA LEU A 386 -42.74 -40.01 -37.24
C LEU A 386 -42.33 -40.11 -38.73
N PRO A 387 -41.04 -39.91 -39.05
CA PRO A 387 -40.39 -40.82 -39.99
C PRO A 387 -39.01 -41.35 -39.53
N SER A 388 -38.64 -42.49 -40.11
CA SER A 388 -37.42 -43.27 -39.89
C SER A 388 -36.35 -43.07 -41.00
N GLU A 389 -35.13 -43.45 -40.66
CA GLU A 389 -34.05 -44.05 -41.49
C GLU A 389 -34.06 -43.93 -43.04
N ASN A 390 -32.89 -43.61 -43.61
CA ASN A 390 -32.20 -44.55 -44.52
C ASN A 390 -30.74 -44.20 -44.85
N ASP A 391 -29.97 -45.24 -45.18
CA ASP A 391 -28.59 -45.20 -45.70
C ASP A 391 -28.46 -44.62 -47.12
N THR A 392 -27.25 -44.18 -47.51
CA THR A 392 -26.59 -44.71 -48.74
C THR A 392 -25.08 -44.40 -48.86
N VAL A 393 -24.40 -45.22 -49.67
CA VAL A 393 -22.95 -45.28 -49.95
C VAL A 393 -22.65 -44.73 -51.37
N VAL A 394 -21.38 -44.41 -51.72
CA VAL A 394 -20.68 -44.78 -53.01
C VAL A 394 -19.50 -43.84 -53.44
N THR A 395 -18.26 -44.35 -53.24
CA THR A 395 -17.02 -44.37 -54.09
C THR A 395 -16.26 -43.14 -54.69
N SER A 396 -14.92 -43.15 -54.48
CA SER A 396 -13.79 -42.91 -55.44
C SER A 396 -13.58 -41.48 -56.03
N ALA A 397 -12.42 -40.97 -56.46
CA ALA A 397 -10.99 -41.38 -56.59
C ALA A 397 -10.08 -40.09 -56.58
N GLY A 398 -8.75 -40.02 -56.80
CA GLY A 398 -7.66 -40.99 -57.00
C GLY A 398 -6.42 -40.38 -57.71
N ASN A 399 -5.19 -40.78 -57.31
CA ASN A 399 -3.84 -40.44 -57.84
C ASN A 399 -3.32 -38.98 -57.65
N ASN A 400 -2.04 -38.63 -57.31
CA ASN A 400 -0.69 -39.25 -57.27
C ASN A 400 0.27 -38.85 -58.43
N LYS A 401 1.28 -37.97 -58.17
CA LYS A 401 2.72 -38.12 -58.55
C LYS A 401 3.60 -36.84 -58.47
N THR A 402 4.74 -37.00 -57.78
CA THR A 402 6.16 -36.59 -58.06
C THR A 402 6.55 -36.03 -59.46
N ALA A 403 7.69 -35.33 -59.69
CA ALA A 403 8.74 -34.65 -58.87
C ALA A 403 9.84 -33.99 -59.78
N LYS A 404 10.85 -33.30 -59.18
CA LYS A 404 12.20 -32.90 -59.70
C LYS A 404 12.29 -31.67 -60.65
N ASN A 405 13.05 -30.61 -60.32
CA ASN A 405 14.53 -30.37 -60.34
C ASN A 405 15.10 -30.13 -61.76
N ALA A 406 16.05 -29.21 -62.05
CA ALA A 406 16.78 -28.22 -61.22
C ALA A 406 17.58 -27.17 -62.07
N THR A 407 18.23 -26.22 -61.38
CA THR A 407 19.51 -25.51 -61.71
C THR A 407 19.64 -24.51 -62.87
N ALA A 408 19.99 -23.28 -62.50
CA ALA A 408 20.89 -22.34 -63.21
C ALA A 408 22.36 -22.67 -62.86
N SER A 409 23.45 -22.06 -63.39
CA SER A 409 23.74 -21.21 -64.56
C SER A 409 25.28 -21.11 -64.70
N SER A 410 25.82 -20.69 -65.85
CA SER A 410 27.20 -20.13 -65.93
C SER A 410 27.46 -19.35 -67.23
N SER A 411 27.97 -18.11 -67.07
CA SER A 411 29.01 -17.38 -67.84
C SER A 411 29.60 -17.96 -69.16
N SER A 412 30.15 -17.21 -70.13
CA SER A 412 30.27 -15.75 -70.42
C SER A 412 31.24 -15.57 -71.61
N SER A 413 31.06 -14.57 -72.49
CA SER A 413 32.16 -13.81 -73.13
C SER A 413 31.63 -12.79 -74.16
N ALA A 414 32.30 -11.65 -74.31
CA ALA A 414 31.90 -10.57 -75.22
C ALA A 414 32.81 -10.45 -76.45
N THR A 415 32.26 -9.92 -77.54
CA THR A 415 32.96 -9.18 -78.60
C THR A 415 32.10 -7.99 -79.03
N VAL A 416 32.74 -6.91 -79.48
CA VAL A 416 32.12 -5.61 -79.79
C VAL A 416 32.02 -5.43 -81.29
N ASP A 417 30.89 -4.92 -81.79
CA ASP A 417 30.73 -4.32 -83.12
C ASP A 417 29.77 -3.11 -83.03
N GLU A 418 29.80 -2.23 -84.03
CA GLU A 418 29.18 -0.89 -83.99
C GLU A 418 27.64 -0.88 -84.01
N LEU A 419 27.06 0.04 -83.24
CA LEU A 419 25.63 0.14 -82.95
C LEU A 419 24.82 0.75 -84.11
N SER A 420 23.68 0.14 -84.42
CA SER A 420 22.66 0.65 -85.32
C SER A 420 21.73 1.67 -84.61
N GLU A 421 20.86 2.35 -85.36
CA GLU A 421 19.85 3.25 -84.76
C GLU A 421 18.86 2.50 -83.84
N GLU A 422 18.62 1.21 -84.07
CA GLU A 422 17.73 0.36 -83.26
C GLU A 422 18.32 0.09 -81.86
N ASP A 423 19.66 0.00 -81.76
CA ASP A 423 20.36 -0.15 -80.48
C ASP A 423 20.30 1.13 -79.61
N LYS A 424 19.97 2.29 -80.18
CA LYS A 424 19.79 3.54 -79.40
C LYS A 424 18.49 3.53 -78.59
N GLU A 425 17.42 2.94 -79.13
CA GLU A 425 16.19 2.71 -78.36
C GLU A 425 16.40 1.63 -77.29
N GLU A 426 17.13 0.54 -77.59
CA GLU A 426 17.44 -0.46 -76.56
C GLU A 426 18.38 0.08 -75.46
N GLN A 427 19.32 0.98 -75.80
CA GLN A 427 20.13 1.67 -74.78
C GLN A 427 19.32 2.66 -73.95
N LEU A 428 18.35 3.38 -74.52
CA LEU A 428 17.42 4.21 -73.75
C LEU A 428 16.61 3.36 -72.76
N GLU A 429 16.02 2.24 -73.19
CA GLU A 429 15.36 1.30 -72.27
C GLU A 429 16.31 0.76 -71.18
N ARG A 430 17.56 0.41 -71.53
CA ARG A 430 18.55 -0.05 -70.54
C ARG A 430 19.01 1.04 -69.59
N GLN A 431 18.93 2.32 -69.99
CA GLN A 431 19.29 3.47 -69.16
C GLN A 431 18.14 3.91 -68.23
N GLU A 432 16.88 3.70 -68.61
CA GLU A 432 15.72 3.99 -67.76
C GLU A 432 15.36 2.88 -66.76
N ARG A 433 15.65 1.60 -67.07
CA ARG A 433 15.39 0.47 -66.17
C ARG A 433 15.98 0.61 -64.75
N PRO A 434 17.25 1.07 -64.56
CA PRO A 434 17.79 1.37 -63.24
C PRO A 434 16.99 2.47 -62.52
N TRP A 435 16.58 3.52 -63.24
CA TRP A 435 15.84 4.65 -62.67
C TRP A 435 14.45 4.22 -62.19
N MET A 436 13.76 3.41 -62.98
CA MET A 436 12.48 2.78 -62.60
C MET A 436 12.62 1.86 -61.37
N GLN A 437 13.71 1.12 -61.25
CA GLN A 437 13.99 0.31 -60.05
C GLN A 437 14.27 1.19 -58.81
N PHE A 438 15.03 2.27 -58.95
CA PHE A 438 15.25 3.24 -57.87
C PHE A 438 13.94 3.91 -57.43
N VAL A 439 13.08 4.30 -58.37
CA VAL A 439 11.75 4.87 -58.08
C VAL A 439 10.86 3.85 -57.37
N ALA A 440 10.82 2.59 -57.82
CA ALA A 440 10.04 1.54 -57.15
C ALA A 440 10.52 1.27 -55.71
N VAL A 441 11.84 1.23 -55.48
CA VAL A 441 12.42 1.08 -54.14
C VAL A 441 12.13 2.30 -53.26
N ALA A 442 12.21 3.52 -53.81
CA ALA A 442 11.88 4.74 -53.08
C ALA A 442 10.38 4.79 -52.69
N ILE A 443 9.48 4.40 -53.59
CA ILE A 443 8.04 4.31 -53.30
C ILE A 443 7.76 3.28 -52.21
N LEU A 444 8.37 2.09 -52.28
CA LEU A 444 8.23 1.06 -51.24
C LEU A 444 8.79 1.52 -49.90
N ALA A 445 9.91 2.24 -49.87
CA ALA A 445 10.47 2.84 -48.66
C ALA A 445 9.53 3.90 -48.06
N CYS A 446 8.99 4.81 -48.88
CA CYS A 446 8.01 5.80 -48.44
C CYS A 446 6.72 5.17 -47.90
N VAL A 447 6.21 4.12 -48.54
CA VAL A 447 5.05 3.36 -48.04
C VAL A 447 5.36 2.64 -46.73
N GLY A 448 6.54 2.04 -46.59
CA GLY A 448 6.99 1.40 -45.35
C GLY A 448 7.14 2.39 -44.19
N ILE A 449 7.76 3.56 -44.43
CA ILE A 449 7.86 4.64 -43.45
C ILE A 449 6.46 5.18 -43.09
N GLY A 450 5.58 5.35 -44.06
CA GLY A 450 4.19 5.77 -43.82
C GLY A 450 3.40 4.78 -42.95
N LEU A 451 3.59 3.48 -43.15
CA LEU A 451 3.02 2.42 -42.32
C LEU A 451 3.58 2.42 -40.89
N ILE A 452 4.90 2.61 -40.72
CA ILE A 452 5.54 2.71 -39.40
C ILE A 452 5.02 3.93 -38.64
N LEU A 453 4.93 5.10 -39.29
CA LEU A 453 4.38 6.31 -38.70
C LEU A 453 2.90 6.15 -38.36
N LEU A 454 2.11 5.53 -39.23
CA LEU A 454 0.69 5.25 -38.95
C LEU A 454 0.52 4.32 -37.74
N LEU A 455 1.32 3.26 -37.63
CA LEU A 455 1.32 2.37 -36.46
C LEU A 455 1.74 3.11 -35.18
N PHE A 456 2.73 4.01 -35.27
CA PHE A 456 3.13 4.86 -34.14
C PHE A 456 2.00 5.79 -33.69
N PHE A 457 1.32 6.48 -34.62
CA PHE A 457 0.18 7.35 -34.32
C PHE A 457 -1.02 6.57 -33.76
N ILE A 458 -1.32 5.37 -34.27
CA ILE A 458 -2.35 4.49 -33.71
C ILE A 458 -1.98 4.08 -32.29
N CYS A 459 -0.72 3.68 -32.05
CA CYS A 459 -0.24 3.29 -30.73
C CYS A 459 -0.36 4.45 -29.72
N GLN A 460 0.09 5.67 -30.08
CA GLN A 460 -0.06 6.85 -29.21
C GLN A 460 -1.52 7.25 -29.00
N SER A 461 -2.38 7.11 -30.01
CA SER A 461 -3.83 7.35 -29.85
C SER A 461 -4.47 6.35 -28.89
N CYS A 462 -4.00 5.09 -28.90
CA CYS A 462 -4.44 4.05 -27.97
C CYS A 462 -3.92 4.27 -26.54
N THR A 463 -2.67 4.72 -26.33
CA THR A 463 -2.16 5.04 -24.98
C THR A 463 -2.90 6.24 -24.40
N LEU A 464 -3.03 7.33 -25.14
CA LEU A 464 -3.80 8.52 -24.73
C LEU A 464 -5.28 8.18 -24.40
N SER A 465 -5.92 7.33 -25.21
CA SER A 465 -7.30 6.87 -24.93
C SER A 465 -7.40 5.96 -23.69
N ARG A 466 -6.31 5.30 -23.30
CA ARG A 466 -6.25 4.44 -22.11
C ARG A 466 -5.98 5.28 -20.86
N GLU A 467 -4.98 6.16 -20.91
CA GLU A 467 -4.68 7.13 -19.85
C GLU A 467 -5.91 7.96 -19.47
N ALA A 468 -6.63 8.49 -20.47
CA ALA A 468 -7.84 9.28 -20.26
C ALA A 468 -8.96 8.48 -19.55
N ARG A 469 -9.05 7.16 -19.78
CA ARG A 469 -10.01 6.30 -19.06
C ARG A 469 -9.58 6.03 -17.63
N ILE A 470 -8.29 5.79 -17.40
CA ILE A 470 -7.75 5.55 -16.06
C ILE A 470 -7.96 6.80 -15.19
N ARG A 471 -7.64 8.00 -15.71
CA ARG A 471 -7.92 9.28 -15.02
C ARG A 471 -9.42 9.47 -14.75
N ALA A 472 -10.28 9.18 -15.73
CA ALA A 472 -11.73 9.24 -15.53
C ALA A 472 -12.27 8.26 -14.47
N GLN A 473 -11.60 7.12 -14.24
CA GLN A 473 -11.93 6.18 -13.15
C GLN A 473 -11.41 6.63 -11.78
N MET A 474 -10.32 7.38 -11.73
CA MET A 474 -9.80 7.98 -10.50
C MET A 474 -10.64 9.18 -10.05
N GLY A 475 -11.25 9.89 -11.01
CA GLY A 475 -11.97 11.14 -10.80
C GLY A 475 -11.00 12.31 -10.74
N ASP A 476 -11.07 13.19 -11.75
CA ASP A 476 -10.30 14.44 -11.74
C ASP A 476 -10.72 15.27 -10.51
N VAL A 477 -9.78 15.46 -9.61
CA VAL A 477 -9.81 16.53 -8.61
C VAL A 477 -8.68 17.46 -9.00
N ASP A 478 -9.03 18.59 -9.61
CA ASP A 478 -8.06 19.64 -9.87
C ASP A 478 -7.71 20.31 -8.54
N TYR A 479 -6.44 20.21 -8.14
CA TYR A 479 -5.94 20.72 -6.87
C TYR A 479 -5.30 22.11 -6.99
N SER A 480 -5.23 22.71 -8.19
CA SER A 480 -4.79 24.11 -8.35
C SER A 480 -5.60 25.05 -7.47
N ASP A 481 -6.92 24.90 -7.48
CA ASP A 481 -7.85 25.76 -6.75
C ASP A 481 -7.67 25.65 -5.23
N LEU A 482 -7.27 24.47 -4.72
CA LEU A 482 -7.00 24.25 -3.30
C LEU A 482 -5.64 24.77 -2.83
N ILE A 483 -4.67 24.88 -3.74
CA ILE A 483 -3.35 25.46 -3.46
C ILE A 483 -3.42 26.99 -3.57
N ASP A 484 -4.14 27.52 -4.56
CA ASP A 484 -4.31 28.96 -4.76
C ASP A 484 -5.17 29.59 -3.64
N ASP A 485 -6.26 28.94 -3.18
CA ASP A 485 -7.05 29.43 -2.01
C ASP A 485 -6.25 29.36 -0.69
N ALA A 486 -5.25 28.49 -0.58
CA ALA A 486 -4.37 28.42 0.59
C ALA A 486 -3.23 29.46 0.56
N LEU A 487 -2.92 30.02 -0.62
CA LEU A 487 -1.83 30.99 -0.82
C LEU A 487 -2.34 32.43 -0.97
N ASP A 488 -3.52 32.69 -1.54
CA ASP A 488 -4.14 34.04 -1.61
C ASP A 488 -4.96 34.37 -0.34
N GLY A 489 -4.27 34.51 0.79
CA GLY A 489 -4.83 34.97 2.05
C GLY A 489 -5.34 36.42 2.07
N SER A 490 -5.68 37.03 0.92
CA SER A 490 -5.97 38.47 0.78
C SER A 490 -7.38 38.85 0.33
N LYS A 491 -8.29 37.90 0.03
CA LYS A 491 -9.61 38.22 -0.58
C LYS A 491 -10.86 37.68 0.13
N GLY A 492 -10.88 37.72 1.47
CA GLY A 492 -12.12 37.59 2.25
C GLY A 492 -12.97 38.88 2.26
N ASN A 493 -13.91 39.05 1.32
CA ASN A 493 -14.84 40.18 1.32
C ASN A 493 -16.01 39.94 2.30
N PRO A 494 -16.24 40.78 3.34
CA PRO A 494 -17.21 40.48 4.40
C PRO A 494 -18.63 40.88 4.02
N GLY A 495 -19.39 39.96 3.42
CA GLY A 495 -20.84 40.17 3.20
C GLY A 495 -21.54 39.15 2.31
N GLY A 496 -21.95 38.00 2.86
CA GLY A 496 -22.61 36.96 2.05
C GLY A 496 -23.35 35.83 2.75
N PHE A 497 -23.49 35.81 4.09
CA PHE A 497 -24.21 34.73 4.76
C PHE A 497 -25.73 34.91 4.74
N THR A 498 -26.36 34.24 3.78
CA THR A 498 -27.83 34.14 3.68
C THR A 498 -28.36 33.24 4.80
N ARG A 499 -29.30 33.74 5.60
CA ARG A 499 -29.89 33.00 6.74
C ARG A 499 -30.53 31.67 6.30
N LEU A 500 -30.08 30.56 6.86
CA LEU A 500 -30.91 29.37 7.03
C LEU A 500 -31.55 29.37 8.42
N ARG A 501 -32.81 28.92 8.48
CA ARG A 501 -33.71 29.08 9.65
C ARG A 501 -33.32 28.19 10.82
N GLU A 502 -33.47 28.75 12.01
CA GLU A 502 -33.50 28.01 13.27
C GLU A 502 -34.68 27.02 13.33
N ALA A 503 -34.46 25.88 13.99
CA ALA A 503 -35.49 25.01 14.54
C ALA A 503 -35.12 24.69 16.01
N PRO A 504 -36.11 24.54 16.92
CA PRO A 504 -35.89 24.82 18.34
C PRO A 504 -35.32 23.65 19.15
N ALA A 505 -34.56 24.00 20.19
CA ALA A 505 -34.10 23.06 21.22
C ALA A 505 -35.25 22.63 22.17
N PRO A 506 -35.28 21.38 22.65
CA PRO A 506 -35.99 20.99 23.86
C PRO A 506 -35.10 21.19 25.11
N GLY A 507 -35.64 21.84 26.13
CA GLY A 507 -34.87 22.21 27.33
C GLY A 507 -34.78 21.13 28.41
N THR A 508 -33.61 21.11 29.05
CA THR A 508 -33.40 21.15 30.52
C THR A 508 -34.01 20.08 31.46
N THR A 509 -33.09 19.57 32.30
CA THR A 509 -33.24 19.09 33.69
C THR A 509 -33.88 17.72 33.98
N ARG A 510 -33.02 16.79 34.46
CA ARG A 510 -33.13 16.29 35.84
C ARG A 510 -31.78 15.84 36.42
N GLU A 511 -31.66 15.96 37.74
CA GLU A 511 -30.43 15.83 38.51
C GLU A 511 -30.12 14.39 39.00
N ASN A 512 -28.84 14.18 39.33
CA ASN A 512 -28.29 13.38 40.45
C ASN A 512 -28.73 11.92 40.66
N GLY A 513 -27.74 11.00 40.71
CA GLY A 513 -27.99 9.66 41.25
C GLY A 513 -26.94 8.54 41.12
N TYR A 514 -25.65 8.81 40.88
CA TYR A 514 -24.66 7.71 40.86
C TYR A 514 -24.35 7.22 42.28
N LYS A 515 -24.87 6.03 42.62
CA LYS A 515 -24.46 5.26 43.81
C LYS A 515 -23.36 4.26 43.43
N ALA A 516 -22.36 4.15 44.31
CA ALA A 516 -21.36 3.09 44.24
C ALA A 516 -21.95 1.72 44.63
N GLY A 517 -21.32 0.64 44.12
CA GLY A 517 -21.59 -0.75 44.54
C GLY A 517 -21.58 -1.73 43.36
N GLY A 518 -20.54 -2.57 43.29
CA GLY A 518 -20.34 -3.52 42.19
C GLY A 518 -19.06 -4.32 42.33
N GLU A 519 -18.95 -5.11 43.41
CA GLU A 519 -17.81 -5.99 43.65
C GLU A 519 -17.71 -7.09 42.58
N VAL A 520 -16.48 -7.43 42.17
CA VAL A 520 -16.19 -8.62 41.33
C VAL A 520 -15.28 -9.57 42.13
N PRO A 521 -15.55 -10.89 42.19
CA PRO A 521 -14.87 -11.76 43.14
C PRO A 521 -13.43 -12.10 42.72
N ARG A 522 -12.49 -12.00 43.67
CA ARG A 522 -11.18 -12.65 43.54
C ARG A 522 -11.33 -14.16 43.79
N LEU A 523 -11.01 -14.98 42.78
CA LEU A 523 -10.79 -16.41 42.99
C LEU A 523 -9.34 -16.66 43.41
N SER A 524 -9.16 -17.27 44.57
CA SER A 524 -7.88 -17.72 45.09
C SER A 524 -7.63 -19.19 44.76
N ALA A 525 -6.40 -19.52 44.38
CA ALA A 525 -5.88 -20.88 44.46
C ALA A 525 -4.37 -20.85 44.75
N ALA A 526 -4.01 -21.28 45.96
CA ALA A 526 -2.70 -21.85 46.25
C ALA A 526 -2.75 -23.37 45.92
N SER A 527 -1.69 -24.19 45.93
CA SER A 527 -0.32 -24.06 46.44
C SER A 527 0.57 -25.15 45.81
N GLY A 528 1.91 -25.02 45.97
CA GLY A 528 2.83 -26.16 46.16
C GLY A 528 3.99 -26.24 45.16
N THR A 529 5.18 -25.65 45.37
CA THR A 529 6.30 -26.00 46.30
C THR A 529 7.15 -27.22 45.94
N THR A 530 8.41 -26.98 45.55
CA THR A 530 9.69 -27.53 46.10
C THR A 530 10.84 -26.75 45.42
N HIS A 531 11.59 -25.90 46.13
CA HIS A 531 12.81 -26.18 46.92
C HIS A 531 14.04 -26.62 46.10
N GLU A 532 15.03 -25.72 46.00
CA GLU A 532 16.39 -25.97 46.52
C GLU A 532 17.08 -24.62 46.83
N ASP A 533 17.66 -24.52 48.04
CA ASP A 533 18.46 -23.38 48.52
C ASP A 533 19.96 -23.69 48.34
N VAL A 534 20.77 -22.69 47.97
CA VAL A 534 22.10 -22.52 48.59
C VAL A 534 22.35 -21.03 48.86
N SER A 535 22.71 -20.75 50.10
CA SER A 535 23.16 -19.48 50.68
C SER A 535 24.57 -19.07 50.15
N GLU A 536 25.30 -18.01 50.53
CA GLU A 536 25.34 -17.00 51.61
C GLU A 536 26.47 -16.00 51.15
N LEU A 537 26.54 -14.68 51.41
CA LEU A 537 26.88 -13.99 52.67
C LEU A 537 27.08 -12.47 52.37
N THR A 538 26.22 -11.63 52.97
CA THR A 538 26.50 -10.40 53.77
C THR A 538 27.19 -9.11 53.22
N PRO A 539 26.95 -7.94 53.87
CA PRO A 539 27.09 -6.61 53.25
C PRO A 539 28.09 -5.65 53.91
N LEU A 540 28.24 -4.43 53.36
CA LEU A 540 28.84 -3.27 54.04
C LEU A 540 27.96 -2.02 53.95
N THR A 541 27.90 -1.28 55.06
CA THR A 541 27.07 -0.07 55.28
C THR A 541 27.92 1.16 55.60
N SER A 542 27.66 2.30 54.95
CA SER A 542 27.82 3.67 55.49
C SER A 542 27.38 4.69 54.42
N GLN A 543 26.22 5.35 54.54
CA GLN A 543 25.95 6.61 55.26
C GLN A 543 26.39 7.92 54.56
N ARG A 544 25.34 8.72 54.25
CA ARG A 544 25.15 10.17 54.44
C ARG A 544 25.61 11.25 53.43
N GLU A 545 24.65 12.16 53.22
CA GLU A 545 24.76 13.63 53.11
C GLU A 545 25.45 14.26 51.88
N VAL A 546 24.69 14.47 50.79
CA VAL A 546 24.68 15.75 50.04
C VAL A 546 23.27 16.03 49.47
N ASP A 547 22.39 16.65 50.26
CA ASP A 547 21.15 17.28 49.78
C ASP A 547 21.09 18.70 50.34
N GLY A 548 21.30 19.74 49.50
CA GLY A 548 21.30 21.12 50.00
C GLY A 548 21.61 22.26 49.02
N GLU A 549 22.42 22.07 47.97
CA GLU A 549 22.96 23.22 47.20
C GLU A 549 22.34 23.46 45.80
N ALA A 550 21.43 22.61 45.32
CA ALA A 550 20.85 22.75 43.97
C ALA A 550 19.69 23.76 43.89
N ARG A 551 18.96 24.04 44.98
CA ARG A 551 17.78 24.93 44.97
C ARG A 551 18.10 26.43 45.07
N GLY A 552 19.30 26.80 45.52
CA GLY A 552 19.66 28.22 45.72
C GLY A 552 19.96 29.00 44.44
N ARG A 553 20.41 28.34 43.36
CA ARG A 553 20.88 29.03 42.14
C ARG A 553 19.79 29.39 41.13
N ARG A 554 18.66 28.66 41.08
CA ARG A 554 17.56 28.96 40.14
C ARG A 554 16.80 30.26 40.47
N GLN A 555 16.68 30.62 41.75
CA GLN A 555 15.97 31.87 42.14
C GLN A 555 16.77 33.15 41.85
N GLN A 556 18.11 33.09 41.77
CA GLN A 556 18.93 34.29 41.60
C GLN A 556 19.09 34.74 40.14
N GLN A 557 18.96 33.83 39.17
CA GLN A 557 18.95 34.17 37.73
C GLN A 557 17.59 34.70 37.24
N GLN A 558 16.46 34.24 37.80
CA GLN A 558 15.13 34.75 37.41
C GLN A 558 14.87 36.20 37.87
N GLN A 559 15.60 36.70 38.87
CA GLN A 559 15.49 38.09 39.31
C GLN A 559 16.35 39.09 38.52
N THR A 560 17.35 38.63 37.75
CA THR A 560 18.22 39.52 36.96
C THR A 560 17.68 39.79 35.55
N ALA A 561 16.87 38.90 34.99
CA ALA A 561 16.25 39.08 33.67
C ALA A 561 15.03 40.04 33.68
N ALA A 562 14.41 40.27 34.84
CA ALA A 562 13.21 41.10 34.99
C ALA A 562 13.50 42.62 35.12
N GLN A 563 14.72 43.07 34.80
CA GLN A 563 15.18 44.44 35.06
C GLN A 563 15.91 45.12 33.88
N GLU A 564 15.93 44.50 32.70
CA GLU A 564 16.45 45.07 31.44
C GLU A 564 15.39 45.09 30.32
N GLN A 565 14.11 45.27 30.68
CA GLN A 565 13.03 45.43 29.69
C GLN A 565 12.02 46.50 30.13
N ALA A 566 12.52 47.73 30.22
CA ALA A 566 11.75 48.94 30.46
C ALA A 566 12.50 50.15 29.88
N ASP A 567 12.55 50.22 28.54
CA ASP A 567 12.68 51.43 27.71
C ASP A 567 12.50 51.01 26.23
N ASP A 568 11.81 51.85 25.45
CA ASP A 568 11.36 51.70 24.04
C ASP A 568 9.97 51.04 23.80
N ASP A 569 8.92 51.75 24.24
CA ASP A 569 7.61 51.74 23.55
C ASP A 569 7.71 52.57 22.25
N ASP A 570 7.26 52.03 21.11
CA ASP A 570 6.72 52.87 20.02
C ASP A 570 5.70 52.08 19.16
N ASP A 571 4.57 52.72 18.87
CA ASP A 571 3.33 52.09 18.37
C ASP A 571 3.40 51.57 16.93
N VAL A 572 2.94 50.32 16.69
CA VAL A 572 2.31 49.94 15.41
C VAL A 572 1.05 49.10 15.64
N ASN A 573 -0.11 49.73 15.43
CA ASN A 573 -1.41 49.06 15.42
C ASN A 573 -1.51 47.99 14.32
N LEU A 574 -1.95 46.78 14.69
CA LEU A 574 -2.59 45.84 13.78
C LEU A 574 -3.93 45.38 14.39
N THR A 575 -5.02 45.75 13.73
CA THR A 575 -6.39 45.53 14.17
C THR A 575 -6.85 44.09 13.84
N VAL A 576 -7.63 43.52 14.76
CA VAL A 576 -8.22 42.15 14.71
C VAL A 576 -9.23 41.97 13.57
#